data_AF-A0A2T0MDI2-F1
#
_entry.id   AF-A0A2T0MDI2-F1
#
_cell.length_a   1.000
_cell.length_b   1.000
_cell.length_c   1.000
_cell.angle_alpha   90.00
_cell.angle_beta   90.00
_cell.angle_gamma   90.00
#
_symmetry.space_group_name_H-M   'P 1'
#
loop_
_entity.id
_entity.type
_entity.pdbx_description
1 polymer ?
#
loop_
_entity_poly.entity_id
_entity_poly.type
_entity_poly.pdbx_seq_one_letter_code
_entity_poly.pdbx_strand_id
1 'polypeptide(L)'
;MSRLGQTTTVKQVLRDLAALVARIGVGGIFFANGWTKLEDGLITTGAKFSQQGAPAPGAWATVTMLTELIGGALLIAGLAVSITGLILFAEALAVFVVAPPLNPISLNELILLGAASLLLAVVGAGRISVDHMVVIRRRESEAADEFAADSEADQVIASLRDPDKPRDSSDKAEAASPASESSTSESSSKETESSQASEDTAPHPRPRARSADTKRGEEPSPSPSPAPGDTLVAGRKKPPARGRRTTAD
;
A
#
# COMPACT_ATOMS: atom_id res chain seq x y z
N MET A 1 26.43 -21.96 12.65
CA MET A 1 25.41 -21.03 13.19
C MET A 1 24.70 -21.70 14.36
N SER A 2 24.45 -20.98 15.47
CA SER A 2 23.76 -21.56 16.63
C SER A 2 22.25 -21.64 16.39
N ARG A 3 21.58 -22.68 16.93
CA ARG A 3 20.10 -22.81 16.83
C ARG A 3 19.35 -21.62 17.46
N LEU A 4 19.97 -20.97 18.46
CA LEU A 4 19.47 -19.75 19.11
C LEU A 4 19.40 -18.56 18.14
N GLY A 5 20.40 -18.40 17.25
CA GLY A 5 20.38 -17.36 16.21
C GLY A 5 19.22 -17.54 15.23
N GLN A 6 19.03 -18.77 14.72
CA GLN A 6 17.95 -19.07 13.77
C GLN A 6 16.55 -18.80 14.36
N THR A 7 16.28 -19.21 15.62
CA THR A 7 14.96 -18.99 16.23
C THR A 7 14.64 -17.50 16.45
N THR A 8 15.67 -16.66 16.64
CA THR A 8 15.49 -15.20 16.79
C THR A 8 15.13 -14.57 15.44
N THR A 9 15.84 -14.91 14.36
CA THR A 9 15.56 -14.40 13.01
C THR A 9 14.17 -14.83 12.51
N VAL A 10 13.77 -16.09 12.72
CA VAL A 10 12.43 -16.57 12.31
C VAL A 10 11.32 -15.82 13.05
N LYS A 11 11.45 -15.60 14.36
CA LYS A 11 10.48 -14.79 15.13
C LYS A 11 10.41 -13.34 14.65
N GLN A 12 11.52 -12.76 14.21
CA GLN A 12 11.56 -11.41 13.65
C GLN A 12 10.78 -11.33 12.32
N VAL A 13 11.07 -12.23 11.37
CA VAL A 13 10.39 -12.30 10.08
C VAL A 13 8.89 -12.54 10.23
N LEU A 14 8.47 -13.42 11.16
CA LEU A 14 7.06 -13.66 11.44
C LEU A 14 6.35 -12.43 12.01
N ARG A 15 7.01 -11.62 12.86
CA ARG A 15 6.46 -10.34 13.33
C ARG A 15 6.33 -9.32 12.20
N ASP A 16 7.35 -9.19 11.36
CA ASP A 16 7.34 -8.25 10.24
C ASP A 16 6.25 -8.60 9.22
N LEU A 17 6.06 -9.90 8.93
CA LEU A 17 4.98 -10.39 8.08
C LEU A 17 3.60 -10.19 8.72
N ALA A 18 3.44 -10.49 10.01
CA ALA A 18 2.18 -10.28 10.73
C ALA A 18 1.78 -8.79 10.77
N ALA A 19 2.74 -7.89 11.00
CA ALA A 19 2.52 -6.45 10.95
C ALA A 19 2.13 -5.96 9.55
N LEU A 20 2.75 -6.50 8.49
CA LEU A 20 2.39 -6.20 7.10
C LEU A 20 0.96 -6.65 6.77
N VAL A 21 0.61 -7.90 7.09
CA VAL A 21 -0.74 -8.44 6.86
C VAL A 21 -1.79 -7.66 7.66
N ALA A 22 -1.51 -7.33 8.92
CA ALA A 22 -2.39 -6.51 9.75
C ALA A 22 -2.60 -5.11 9.15
N ARG A 23 -1.54 -4.45 8.66
CA ARG A 23 -1.67 -3.14 7.99
C ARG A 23 -2.48 -3.19 6.70
N ILE A 24 -2.26 -4.19 5.85
CA ILE A 24 -3.02 -4.36 4.60
C ILE A 24 -4.49 -4.67 4.92
N GLY A 25 -4.77 -5.54 5.90
CA GLY A 25 -6.13 -5.87 6.31
C GLY A 25 -6.88 -4.68 6.94
N VAL A 26 -6.35 -4.12 8.02
CA VAL A 26 -6.98 -3.00 8.75
C VAL A 26 -7.07 -1.76 7.86
N GLY A 27 -5.97 -1.36 7.23
CA GLY A 27 -5.93 -0.21 6.34
C GLY A 27 -6.79 -0.40 5.09
N GLY A 28 -6.90 -1.63 4.58
CA GLY A 28 -7.78 -1.98 3.47
C GLY A 28 -9.27 -1.82 3.80
N ILE A 29 -9.70 -2.24 4.99
CA ILE A 29 -11.10 -2.07 5.42
C ILE A 29 -11.40 -0.58 5.64
N PHE A 30 -10.52 0.17 6.32
CA PHE A 30 -10.67 1.63 6.44
C PHE A 30 -10.73 2.30 5.07
N PHE A 31 -9.83 1.97 4.13
CA PHE A 31 -9.86 2.53 2.79
C PHE A 31 -11.16 2.22 2.06
N ALA A 32 -11.66 0.98 2.13
CA ALA A 32 -12.93 0.57 1.52
C ALA A 32 -14.15 1.29 2.12
N ASN A 33 -14.17 1.49 3.44
CA ASN A 33 -15.22 2.22 4.13
C ASN A 33 -15.22 3.71 3.74
N GLY A 34 -14.04 4.32 3.67
CA GLY A 34 -13.88 5.71 3.21
C GLY A 34 -14.22 5.89 1.73
N TRP A 35 -13.88 4.91 0.89
CA TRP A 35 -14.24 4.87 -0.53
C TRP A 35 -15.76 4.77 -0.72
N THR A 36 -16.43 3.88 0.02
CA THR A 36 -17.90 3.78 -0.01
C THR A 36 -18.56 5.09 0.42
N LYS A 37 -18.05 5.77 1.46
CA LYS A 37 -18.55 7.10 1.88
C LYS A 37 -18.34 8.19 0.80
N LEU A 38 -17.29 8.07 -0.01
CA LEU A 38 -16.99 8.95 -1.14
C LEU A 38 -17.94 8.71 -2.31
N GLU A 39 -18.19 7.44 -2.67
CA GLU A 39 -19.14 7.05 -3.73
C GLU A 39 -20.60 7.38 -3.37
N ASP A 40 -21.02 7.13 -2.12
CA ASP A 40 -22.33 7.52 -1.60
C ASP A 40 -22.53 9.05 -1.61
N GLY A 41 -21.43 9.80 -1.48
CA GLY A 41 -21.40 11.25 -1.34
C GLY A 41 -21.78 11.76 0.06
N LEU A 42 -21.34 12.99 0.36
CA LEU A 42 -21.48 13.61 1.68
C LEU A 42 -22.94 13.81 2.13
N ILE A 43 -23.90 13.98 1.20
CA ILE A 43 -25.33 14.13 1.54
C ILE A 43 -25.89 12.80 2.08
N THR A 44 -25.63 11.70 1.38
CA THR A 44 -26.06 10.35 1.77
C THR A 44 -25.37 9.90 3.05
N THR A 45 -24.04 10.08 3.14
CA THR A 45 -23.27 9.76 4.34
C THR A 45 -23.70 10.63 5.53
N GLY A 46 -24.00 11.92 5.30
CA GLY A 46 -24.56 12.82 6.32
C GLY A 46 -25.95 12.37 6.80
N ALA A 47 -26.80 11.84 5.92
CA ALA A 47 -28.08 11.26 6.31
C ALA A 47 -27.90 10.00 7.20
N LYS A 48 -26.90 9.15 6.92
CA LYS A 48 -26.54 8.00 7.79
C LYS A 48 -26.12 8.47 9.19
N PHE A 49 -25.23 9.45 9.29
CA PHE A 49 -24.83 10.04 10.57
C PHE A 49 -26.00 10.73 11.30
N SER A 50 -26.93 11.35 10.58
CA SER A 50 -28.15 11.95 11.15
C SER A 50 -29.06 10.89 11.79
N GLN A 51 -29.22 9.73 11.17
CA GLN A 51 -29.97 8.60 11.73
C GLN A 51 -29.30 8.00 12.98
N GLN A 52 -27.97 8.08 13.07
CA GLN A 52 -27.19 7.69 14.25
C GLN A 52 -27.20 8.75 15.37
N GLY A 53 -27.84 9.91 15.16
CA GLY A 53 -27.93 10.99 16.16
C GLY A 53 -26.74 11.95 16.20
N ALA A 54 -25.85 11.92 15.20
CA ALA A 54 -24.63 12.73 15.20
C ALA A 54 -24.94 14.25 15.24
N PRO A 55 -24.25 15.05 16.09
CA PRO A 55 -24.30 16.50 16.01
C PRO A 55 -23.54 16.97 14.76
N ALA A 56 -24.15 17.86 13.97
CA ALA A 56 -23.64 18.32 12.67
C ALA A 56 -23.24 17.17 11.70
N PRO A 57 -24.21 16.35 11.22
CA PRO A 57 -23.92 15.12 10.47
C PRO A 57 -23.04 15.27 9.22
N GLY A 58 -23.13 16.42 8.52
CA GLY A 58 -22.29 16.70 7.33
C GLY A 58 -20.80 16.87 7.66
N ALA A 59 -20.47 17.34 8.87
CA ALA A 59 -19.09 17.43 9.33
C ALA A 59 -18.51 16.03 9.59
N TRP A 60 -19.25 15.16 10.28
CA TRP A 60 -18.88 13.76 10.48
C TRP A 60 -18.73 13.01 9.16
N ALA A 61 -19.66 13.19 8.22
CA ALA A 61 -19.54 12.60 6.88
C ALA A 61 -18.23 12.96 6.19
N THR A 62 -17.80 14.23 6.28
CA THR A 62 -16.56 14.70 5.66
C THR A 62 -15.32 14.19 6.40
N VAL A 63 -15.30 14.33 7.74
CA VAL A 63 -14.15 13.95 8.57
C VAL A 63 -13.89 12.44 8.49
N THR A 64 -14.92 11.62 8.72
CA THR A 64 -14.78 10.16 8.68
C THR A 64 -14.37 9.68 7.28
N MET A 65 -15.02 10.13 6.21
CA MET A 65 -14.64 9.79 4.83
C MET A 65 -13.17 10.08 4.52
N LEU A 66 -12.68 11.29 4.86
CA LEU A 66 -11.28 11.66 4.62
C LEU A 66 -10.31 10.88 5.52
N THR A 67 -10.64 10.69 6.81
CA THR A 67 -9.78 10.00 7.76
C THR A 67 -9.67 8.51 7.46
N GLU A 68 -10.78 7.85 7.15
CA GLU A 68 -10.80 6.44 6.76
C GLU A 68 -10.06 6.21 5.42
N LEU A 69 -10.31 7.05 4.40
CA LEU A 69 -9.69 6.92 3.08
C LEU A 69 -8.18 7.21 3.11
N ILE A 70 -7.78 8.37 3.65
CA ILE A 70 -6.37 8.79 3.68
C ILE A 70 -5.61 7.96 4.72
N GLY A 71 -6.18 7.78 5.92
CA GLY A 71 -5.56 6.97 6.97
C GLY A 71 -5.43 5.50 6.57
N GLY A 72 -6.45 4.92 5.92
CA GLY A 72 -6.37 3.58 5.34
C GLY A 72 -5.24 3.44 4.32
N ALA A 73 -5.14 4.38 3.37
CA ALA A 73 -4.06 4.40 2.37
C ALA A 73 -2.66 4.52 3.00
N LEU A 74 -2.48 5.44 3.97
CA LEU A 74 -1.22 5.63 4.70
C LEU A 74 -0.83 4.37 5.51
N LEU A 75 -1.81 3.70 6.11
CA LEU A 75 -1.58 2.49 6.90
C LEU A 75 -1.16 1.32 6.00
N ILE A 76 -1.80 1.14 4.84
CA ILE A 76 -1.40 0.15 3.82
C ILE A 76 0.03 0.41 3.37
N ALA A 77 0.34 1.67 3.00
CA ALA A 77 1.69 2.09 2.58
C ALA A 77 2.75 1.88 3.68
N GLY A 78 2.33 1.84 4.96
CA GLY A 78 3.25 1.75 6.09
C GLY A 78 3.98 3.06 6.32
N LEU A 79 3.26 4.18 6.20
CA LEU A 79 3.76 5.54 6.45
C LEU A 79 3.15 6.10 7.73
N ALA A 80 4.03 6.60 8.61
CA ALA A 80 3.75 7.12 9.93
C ALA A 80 2.84 6.20 10.76
N VAL A 81 3.04 4.87 10.71
CA VAL A 81 2.07 3.86 11.17
C VAL A 81 1.58 4.08 12.59
N SER A 82 2.47 4.51 13.50
CA SER A 82 2.10 4.81 14.88
C SER A 82 1.09 5.96 14.98
N ILE A 83 1.33 7.04 14.23
CA ILE A 83 0.46 8.23 14.16
C ILE A 83 -0.83 7.91 13.41
N THR A 84 -0.73 7.27 12.25
CA THR A 84 -1.86 6.88 11.40
C THR A 84 -2.81 5.92 12.16
N GLY A 85 -2.27 4.93 12.86
CA GLY A 85 -3.06 4.02 13.71
C GLY A 85 -3.74 4.75 14.88
N LEU A 86 -3.07 5.73 15.50
CA LEU A 86 -3.67 6.53 16.57
C LEU A 86 -4.80 7.43 16.05
N ILE A 87 -4.65 8.03 14.86
CA ILE A 87 -5.70 8.83 14.21
C ILE A 87 -6.93 7.95 13.88
N LEU A 88 -6.72 6.77 13.27
CA LEU A 88 -7.80 5.83 12.95
C LEU A 88 -8.49 5.27 14.21
N PHE A 89 -7.74 5.03 15.29
CA PHE A 89 -8.33 4.67 16.58
C PHE A 89 -9.17 5.81 17.17
N ALA A 90 -8.65 7.05 17.14
CA ALA A 90 -9.36 8.21 17.67
C ALA A 90 -10.65 8.50 16.88
N GLU A 91 -10.63 8.33 15.56
CA GLU A 91 -11.83 8.43 14.70
C GLU A 91 -12.85 7.34 15.06
N ALA A 92 -12.43 6.06 15.12
CA ALA A 92 -13.32 4.96 15.45
C ALA A 92 -13.96 5.11 16.85
N LEU A 93 -13.16 5.57 17.83
CA LEU A 93 -13.65 5.87 19.18
C LEU A 93 -14.62 7.06 19.19
N ALA A 94 -14.34 8.10 18.41
CA ALA A 94 -15.21 9.28 18.32
C ALA A 94 -16.55 8.93 17.68
N VAL A 95 -16.56 8.14 16.59
CA VAL A 95 -17.79 7.60 16.00
C VAL A 95 -18.53 6.70 16.99
N PHE A 96 -17.84 5.81 17.70
CA PHE A 96 -18.47 4.93 18.70
C PHE A 96 -19.18 5.70 19.82
N VAL A 97 -18.61 6.82 20.29
CA VAL A 97 -19.19 7.64 21.35
C VAL A 97 -20.31 8.57 20.83
N VAL A 98 -20.16 9.13 19.63
CA VAL A 98 -21.00 10.23 19.14
C VAL A 98 -22.11 9.78 18.17
N ALA A 99 -21.84 8.76 17.36
CA ALA A 99 -22.72 8.27 16.31
C ALA A 99 -22.54 6.75 16.07
N PRO A 100 -22.75 5.90 17.09
CA PRO A 100 -22.51 4.47 16.97
C PRO A 100 -23.40 3.85 15.87
N PRO A 101 -22.86 2.93 15.04
CA PRO A 101 -23.65 2.19 14.07
C PRO A 101 -24.83 1.44 14.71
N LEU A 102 -26.02 1.60 14.11
CA LEU A 102 -27.26 1.02 14.64
C LEU A 102 -27.35 -0.51 14.44
N ASN A 103 -26.59 -1.06 13.49
CA ASN A 103 -26.51 -2.48 13.21
C ASN A 103 -25.32 -3.13 13.94
N PRO A 104 -25.50 -4.29 14.60
CA PRO A 104 -24.48 -4.89 15.45
C PRO A 104 -23.23 -5.34 14.65
N ILE A 105 -23.36 -5.62 13.36
CA ILE A 105 -22.25 -6.00 12.49
C ILE A 105 -21.25 -4.84 12.36
N SER A 106 -21.71 -3.66 11.93
CA SER A 106 -20.83 -2.50 11.77
C SER A 106 -20.38 -1.90 13.11
N LEU A 107 -21.16 -2.08 14.18
CA LEU A 107 -20.70 -1.71 15.53
C LEU A 107 -19.53 -2.60 15.98
N ASN A 108 -19.61 -3.92 15.77
CA ASN A 108 -18.52 -4.85 16.06
C ASN A 108 -17.30 -4.59 15.16
N GLU A 109 -17.51 -4.31 13.88
CA GLU A 109 -16.47 -3.92 12.93
C GLU A 109 -15.72 -2.68 13.42
N LEU A 110 -16.44 -1.60 13.78
CA LEU A 110 -15.87 -0.37 14.33
C LEU A 110 -15.00 -0.60 15.57
N ILE A 111 -15.48 -1.43 16.51
CA ILE A 111 -14.74 -1.79 17.73
C ILE A 111 -13.47 -2.58 17.39
N LEU A 112 -13.57 -3.56 16.48
CA LEU A 112 -12.41 -4.37 16.05
C LEU A 112 -11.38 -3.52 15.29
N LEU A 113 -11.83 -2.64 14.39
CA LEU A 113 -10.95 -1.73 13.64
C LEU A 113 -10.27 -0.73 14.57
N GLY A 114 -10.99 -0.14 15.52
CA GLY A 114 -10.41 0.72 16.54
C GLY A 114 -9.33 0.00 17.36
N ALA A 115 -9.65 -1.18 17.90
CA ALA A 115 -8.69 -1.98 18.67
C ALA A 115 -7.47 -2.42 17.85
N ALA A 116 -7.66 -2.80 16.58
CA ALA A 116 -6.58 -3.20 15.68
C ALA A 116 -5.70 -2.01 15.25
N SER A 117 -6.30 -0.83 15.02
CA SER A 117 -5.59 0.42 14.77
C SER A 117 -4.75 0.86 15.97
N LEU A 118 -5.28 0.76 17.19
CA LEU A 118 -4.52 1.02 18.42
C LEU A 118 -3.37 0.02 18.60
N LEU A 119 -3.61 -1.27 18.31
CA LEU A 119 -2.55 -2.29 18.35
C LEU A 119 -1.44 -1.97 17.35
N LEU A 120 -1.78 -1.61 16.11
CA LEU A 120 -0.82 -1.16 15.10
C LEU A 120 -0.12 0.15 15.50
N ALA A 121 -0.81 1.06 16.20
CA ALA A 121 -0.22 2.29 16.71
C ALA A 121 0.92 2.03 17.72
N VAL A 122 0.75 1.01 18.57
CA VAL A 122 1.71 0.61 19.63
C VAL A 122 2.80 -0.34 19.09
N VAL A 123 2.45 -1.30 18.23
CA VAL A 123 3.40 -2.27 17.66
C VAL A 123 4.26 -1.65 16.56
N GLY A 124 3.74 -0.65 15.85
CA GLY A 124 4.43 0.07 14.78
C GLY A 124 4.46 -0.67 13.44
N ALA A 125 5.24 -0.14 12.51
CA ALA A 125 5.16 -0.48 11.09
C ALA A 125 5.74 -1.87 10.69
N GLY A 126 6.63 -2.42 11.51
CA GLY A 126 7.51 -3.54 11.12
C GLY A 126 8.58 -3.13 10.10
N ARG A 127 9.55 -4.01 9.82
CA ARG A 127 10.67 -3.72 8.90
C ARG A 127 10.27 -3.56 7.43
N ILE A 128 9.13 -4.12 7.03
CA ILE A 128 8.61 -4.05 5.65
C ILE A 128 7.67 -2.83 5.52
N SER A 129 8.22 -1.63 5.72
CA SER A 129 7.46 -0.37 5.74
C SER A 129 8.26 0.80 5.17
N VAL A 130 7.54 1.83 4.70
CA VAL A 130 8.17 3.10 4.27
C VAL A 130 8.86 3.78 5.45
N ASP A 131 8.25 3.74 6.64
CA ASP A 131 8.87 4.23 7.89
C ASP A 131 10.28 3.65 8.11
N HIS A 132 10.42 2.33 7.96
CA HIS A 132 11.72 1.66 8.14
C HIS A 132 12.73 2.02 7.04
N MET A 133 12.28 2.18 5.79
CA MET A 133 13.13 2.62 4.68
C MET A 133 13.66 4.05 4.87
N VAL A 134 12.82 4.97 5.39
CA VAL A 134 13.23 6.34 5.72
C VAL A 134 14.22 6.35 6.89
N VAL A 135 14.01 5.54 7.92
CA VAL A 135 14.93 5.42 9.07
C VAL A 135 16.29 4.82 8.67
N ILE A 136 16.33 3.84 7.75
CA ILE A 136 17.60 3.33 7.20
C ILE A 136 18.35 4.45 6.49
N ARG A 137 17.72 5.10 5.50
CA ARG A 137 18.38 6.14 4.69
C ARG A 137 18.88 7.32 5.52
N ARG A 138 18.16 7.70 6.58
CA ARG A 138 18.60 8.76 7.48
C ARG A 138 19.87 8.37 8.27
N ARG A 139 20.00 7.12 8.69
CA ARG A 139 21.22 6.62 9.35
C ARG A 139 22.38 6.49 8.38
N GLU A 140 22.11 6.11 7.13
CA GLU A 140 23.11 6.06 6.06
C GLU A 140 23.62 7.47 5.72
N SER A 141 22.76 8.50 5.70
CA SER A 141 23.21 9.89 5.53
C SER A 141 23.97 10.41 6.75
N GLU A 142 23.46 10.21 7.97
CA GLU A 142 24.15 10.67 9.20
C GLU A 142 25.56 10.05 9.33
N ALA A 143 25.74 8.78 8.97
CA ALA A 143 27.06 8.13 8.95
C ALA A 143 27.97 8.58 7.78
N ALA A 144 27.39 8.97 6.65
CA ALA A 144 28.15 9.54 5.52
C ALA A 144 28.63 10.96 5.83
N ASP A 145 27.81 11.77 6.51
CA ASP A 145 28.15 13.10 6.99
C ASP A 145 29.26 13.06 8.06
N GLU A 146 29.22 12.09 8.98
CA GLU A 146 30.27 11.85 9.98
C GLU A 146 31.60 11.45 9.32
N PHE A 147 31.58 10.52 8.35
CA PHE A 147 32.78 10.12 7.60
C PHE A 147 33.36 11.26 6.74
N ALA A 148 32.51 12.13 6.20
CA ALA A 148 32.95 13.32 5.47
C ALA A 148 33.64 14.32 6.42
N ALA A 149 33.07 14.58 7.61
CA ALA A 149 33.67 15.45 8.61
C ALA A 149 35.03 14.95 9.11
N ASP A 150 35.18 13.65 9.37
CA ASP A 150 36.47 13.03 9.73
C ASP A 150 37.50 13.17 8.60
N SER A 151 37.10 12.96 7.35
CA SER A 151 38.00 13.12 6.19
C SER A 151 38.42 14.57 5.94
N GLU A 152 37.53 15.54 6.17
CA GLU A 152 37.87 16.96 6.15
C GLU A 152 38.84 17.33 7.28
N ALA A 153 38.63 16.79 8.50
CA ALA A 153 39.53 17.01 9.63
C ALA A 153 40.95 16.47 9.36
N ASP A 154 41.06 15.25 8.81
CA ASP A 154 42.35 14.66 8.41
C ASP A 154 43.05 15.49 7.32
N GLN A 155 42.30 16.02 6.34
CA GLN A 155 42.86 16.90 5.30
C GLN A 155 43.34 18.24 5.87
N VAL A 156 42.60 18.84 6.81
CA VAL A 156 43.04 20.06 7.50
C VAL A 156 44.30 19.79 8.32
N ILE A 157 44.35 18.70 9.09
CA ILE A 157 45.54 18.30 9.86
C ILE A 157 46.74 18.03 8.94
N ALA A 158 46.52 17.39 7.79
CA ALA A 158 47.57 17.18 6.79
C ALA A 158 48.05 18.50 6.17
N SER A 159 47.17 19.48 5.93
CA SER A 159 47.54 20.81 5.40
C SER A 159 48.31 21.67 6.41
N LEU A 160 48.06 21.48 7.72
CA LEU A 160 48.76 22.16 8.81
C LEU A 160 50.08 21.48 9.18
N ARG A 161 50.40 20.34 8.56
CA ARG A 161 51.66 19.63 8.76
C ARG A 161 52.71 20.15 7.77
N ASP A 162 53.49 21.13 8.22
CA ASP A 162 54.62 21.68 7.46
C ASP A 162 55.50 20.57 6.85
N PRO A 163 55.88 20.65 5.56
CA PRO A 163 56.74 19.65 4.92
C PRO A 163 58.17 19.66 5.48
N ASP A 164 58.58 20.72 6.18
CA ASP A 164 59.93 20.88 6.73
C ASP A 164 60.07 20.35 8.16
N LYS A 165 60.31 19.04 8.26
CA LYS A 165 61.25 18.53 9.26
C LYS A 165 62.21 17.53 8.60
N PRO A 166 63.51 17.85 8.46
CA PRO A 166 64.44 16.99 7.76
C PRO A 166 64.53 15.62 8.42
N ARG A 167 64.65 14.57 7.61
CA ARG A 167 65.04 13.23 8.08
C ARG A 167 66.46 13.36 8.63
N ASP A 168 66.59 13.34 9.95
CA ASP A 168 67.86 13.52 10.62
C ASP A 168 68.82 12.39 10.23
N SER A 169 69.92 12.76 9.57
CA SER A 169 70.73 11.83 8.77
C SER A 169 72.12 11.65 9.37
N SER A 170 72.24 10.84 10.41
CA SER A 170 73.50 10.18 10.76
C SER A 170 73.34 9.05 11.78
N ASP A 171 73.34 7.80 11.31
CA ASP A 171 74.48 6.96 11.68
C ASP A 171 74.78 5.85 10.63
N LYS A 172 75.97 5.98 10.03
CA LYS A 172 76.85 4.95 9.44
C LYS A 172 76.29 3.77 8.62
N ALA A 173 76.40 3.95 7.30
CA ALA A 173 77.06 3.08 6.31
C ALA A 173 77.30 1.58 6.62
N GLU A 174 76.82 0.73 5.70
CA GLU A 174 77.66 -0.31 5.09
C GLU A 174 77.28 -0.49 3.60
N ALA A 175 78.22 -0.95 2.77
CA ALA A 175 78.18 -0.80 1.31
C ALA A 175 78.08 -2.13 0.54
N ALA A 176 77.54 -2.08 -0.68
CA ALA A 176 78.11 -2.64 -1.92
C ALA A 176 77.05 -2.99 -2.98
N SER A 177 77.27 -2.50 -4.21
CA SER A 177 76.77 -3.10 -5.46
C SER A 177 77.99 -3.59 -6.27
N PRO A 178 77.81 -4.48 -7.26
CA PRO A 178 77.71 -4.04 -8.67
C PRO A 178 76.43 -4.56 -9.38
N ALA A 179 75.85 -3.88 -10.37
CA ALA A 179 76.16 -3.95 -11.83
C ALA A 179 76.09 -5.38 -12.41
N SER A 180 75.51 -5.70 -13.57
CA SER A 180 74.83 -4.90 -14.63
C SER A 180 73.76 -5.81 -15.31
N GLU A 181 73.11 -5.59 -16.45
CA GLU A 181 73.23 -4.65 -17.58
C GLU A 181 71.83 -4.43 -18.25
N SER A 182 71.75 -3.81 -19.44
CA SER A 182 70.54 -3.61 -20.25
C SER A 182 70.65 -4.23 -21.65
N SER A 183 69.53 -4.66 -22.27
CA SER A 183 69.05 -4.09 -23.56
C SER A 183 67.95 -4.92 -24.28
N THR A 184 67.04 -4.18 -24.94
CA THR A 184 66.25 -4.49 -26.18
C THR A 184 65.40 -5.78 -26.26
N SER A 185 64.08 -5.75 -26.50
CA SER A 185 63.22 -5.03 -27.47
C SER A 185 62.96 -5.82 -28.76
N GLU A 186 61.70 -6.17 -29.03
CA GLU A 186 60.91 -5.85 -30.25
C GLU A 186 59.51 -6.52 -30.12
N SER A 187 58.38 -5.81 -30.27
CA SER A 187 57.69 -5.37 -31.51
C SER A 187 56.79 -6.49 -32.09
N SER A 188 55.59 -6.27 -32.67
CA SER A 188 54.98 -5.06 -33.22
C SER A 188 53.45 -5.19 -33.40
N SER A 189 52.70 -4.07 -33.35
CA SER A 189 51.51 -3.73 -34.22
C SER A 189 50.25 -4.63 -34.25
N LYS A 190 49.02 -4.14 -34.54
CA LYS A 190 48.47 -2.79 -34.80
C LYS A 190 46.92 -2.85 -34.76
N GLU A 191 46.28 -1.73 -34.39
CA GLU A 191 45.02 -1.15 -34.92
C GLU A 191 43.69 -1.97 -34.97
N THR A 192 42.50 -1.38 -35.16
CA THR A 192 41.81 -0.16 -34.67
C THR A 192 40.40 -0.16 -35.31
N GLU A 193 39.42 0.50 -34.67
CA GLU A 193 38.13 0.96 -35.26
C GLU A 193 37.00 -0.05 -35.58
N SER A 194 35.91 0.51 -36.10
CA SER A 194 34.53 0.23 -35.70
C SER A 194 33.53 0.20 -36.87
N SER A 195 32.26 -0.10 -36.54
CA SER A 195 31.01 0.20 -37.29
C SER A 195 30.44 -0.86 -38.25
N GLN A 196 29.33 -1.46 -37.78
CA GLN A 196 27.98 -1.53 -38.39
C GLN A 196 27.71 -2.14 -39.79
N ALA A 197 26.48 -2.70 -39.88
CA ALA A 197 25.70 -3.08 -41.07
C ALA A 197 26.13 -4.35 -41.84
N SER A 198 25.25 -5.14 -42.47
CA SER A 198 23.77 -5.31 -42.37
C SER A 198 23.33 -6.53 -43.20
N GLU A 199 22.18 -7.15 -42.85
CA GLU A 199 21.44 -8.15 -43.68
C GLU A 199 22.24 -9.45 -43.96
N ASP A 200 21.71 -10.57 -44.45
CA ASP A 200 20.42 -10.93 -45.05
C ASP A 200 20.07 -12.41 -44.73
N THR A 201 18.77 -12.74 -44.66
CA THR A 201 18.11 -14.01 -45.10
C THR A 201 16.79 -14.18 -44.32
N ALA A 202 15.71 -13.70 -44.93
CA ALA A 202 14.38 -14.31 -44.78
C ALA A 202 14.11 -15.18 -46.03
N PRO A 203 13.15 -16.12 -45.99
CA PRO A 203 11.79 -15.70 -46.32
C PRO A 203 10.66 -16.42 -45.54
N HIS A 204 9.59 -15.67 -45.27
CA HIS A 204 8.27 -16.24 -44.96
C HIS A 204 7.56 -16.69 -46.26
N PRO A 205 6.60 -17.63 -46.16
CA PRO A 205 5.22 -17.19 -46.34
C PRO A 205 4.17 -17.89 -45.43
N ARG A 206 3.20 -17.10 -44.94
CA ARG A 206 1.81 -17.51 -44.62
C ARG A 206 1.00 -17.51 -45.94
N PRO A 207 -0.17 -18.20 -46.14
CA PRO A 207 -1.37 -18.09 -45.28
C PRO A 207 -2.41 -19.27 -45.31
N ARG A 208 -3.63 -18.98 -44.82
CA ARG A 208 -4.91 -19.77 -44.74
C ARG A 208 -5.03 -20.73 -43.55
N ALA A 209 -6.12 -20.84 -42.77
CA ALA A 209 -7.56 -20.45 -42.82
C ALA A 209 -8.56 -21.52 -43.30
N ARG A 210 -9.49 -21.89 -42.38
CA ARG A 210 -10.69 -22.76 -42.50
C ARG A 210 -10.39 -24.26 -42.76
N SER A 211 -11.19 -25.24 -42.30
CA SER A 211 -12.64 -25.24 -42.01
C SER A 211 -13.05 -26.27 -40.94
N ALA A 212 -14.16 -26.04 -40.22
CA ALA A 212 -15.00 -27.09 -39.61
C ALA A 212 -16.45 -26.58 -39.39
N ASP A 213 -17.43 -27.26 -39.98
CA ASP A 213 -18.88 -26.92 -40.03
C ASP A 213 -19.63 -28.20 -40.51
N THR A 214 -20.94 -28.44 -40.35
CA THR A 214 -22.10 -27.64 -39.87
C THR A 214 -23.05 -28.51 -39.02
N LYS A 215 -23.70 -27.95 -37.99
CA LYS A 215 -25.02 -28.36 -37.43
C LYS A 215 -25.40 -27.40 -36.28
N ARG A 216 -26.34 -26.44 -36.36
CA ARG A 216 -27.67 -26.26 -37.02
C ARG A 216 -28.84 -26.90 -36.25
N GLY A 217 -29.79 -26.05 -35.85
CA GLY A 217 -31.03 -26.36 -35.10
C GLY A 217 -30.86 -26.16 -33.59
N GLU A 218 -31.72 -25.44 -32.85
CA GLU A 218 -32.96 -24.73 -33.21
C GLU A 218 -33.28 -23.64 -32.17
N GLU A 219 -33.66 -22.44 -32.63
CA GLU A 219 -34.71 -21.62 -32.01
C GLU A 219 -35.72 -21.29 -33.12
N PRO A 220 -37.01 -21.21 -32.78
CA PRO A 220 -37.65 -19.92 -32.98
C PRO A 220 -38.75 -19.53 -31.96
N SER A 221 -38.63 -18.28 -31.50
CA SER A 221 -39.71 -17.29 -31.45
C SER A 221 -40.68 -17.20 -30.25
N PRO A 222 -41.28 -16.00 -30.01
CA PRO A 222 -41.80 -15.61 -28.68
C PRO A 222 -43.26 -15.14 -28.69
N SER A 223 -43.70 -14.55 -27.56
CA SER A 223 -44.91 -13.71 -27.37
C SER A 223 -46.21 -14.45 -27.00
N PRO A 224 -47.24 -13.77 -26.43
CA PRO A 224 -47.34 -12.33 -26.17
C PRO A 224 -47.74 -11.90 -24.74
N SER A 225 -47.43 -10.63 -24.44
CA SER A 225 -48.10 -9.83 -23.41
C SER A 225 -49.36 -9.18 -24.02
N PRO A 226 -50.50 -9.10 -23.30
CA PRO A 226 -51.68 -8.37 -23.76
C PRO A 226 -51.75 -6.95 -23.18
N ALA A 227 -52.03 -5.99 -24.06
CA ALA A 227 -52.55 -4.66 -23.77
C ALA A 227 -53.62 -4.33 -24.84
N PRO A 228 -54.32 -3.19 -24.77
CA PRO A 228 -55.17 -2.73 -23.68
C PRO A 228 -56.64 -2.52 -24.14
N GLY A 229 -57.58 -2.43 -23.20
CA GLY A 229 -58.90 -1.81 -23.44
C GLY A 229 -60.10 -2.76 -23.61
N ASP A 230 -61.27 -2.19 -23.31
CA ASP A 230 -62.64 -2.65 -23.57
C ASP A 230 -63.10 -4.03 -23.04
N THR A 231 -63.70 -4.00 -21.85
CA THR A 231 -65.14 -4.33 -21.76
C THR A 231 -65.81 -3.53 -20.64
N LEU A 232 -66.99 -3.00 -20.92
CA LEU A 232 -67.70 -2.02 -20.09
C LEU A 232 -68.80 -2.65 -19.22
N VAL A 233 -68.99 -2.05 -18.03
CA VAL A 233 -70.28 -1.86 -17.33
C VAL A 233 -71.10 -3.09 -16.92
N ALA A 234 -71.19 -3.32 -15.61
CA ALA A 234 -72.45 -3.21 -14.86
C ALA A 234 -72.19 -3.21 -13.34
N GLY A 235 -72.45 -2.09 -12.66
CA GLY A 235 -72.22 -1.99 -11.22
C GLY A 235 -73.36 -2.55 -10.37
N ARG A 236 -73.08 -2.92 -9.12
CA ARG A 236 -74.12 -2.94 -8.07
C ARG A 236 -73.58 -2.55 -6.69
N LYS A 237 -74.28 -1.60 -6.05
CA LYS A 237 -73.99 -1.12 -4.70
C LYS A 237 -74.19 -2.23 -3.65
N LYS A 238 -73.34 -2.17 -2.62
CA LYS A 238 -73.44 -2.88 -1.34
C LYS A 238 -74.61 -2.34 -0.48
N PRO A 239 -75.44 -3.18 0.14
CA PRO A 239 -76.23 -2.83 1.33
C PRO A 239 -75.59 -3.36 2.63
N PRO A 240 -75.96 -2.81 3.82
CA PRO A 240 -75.21 -3.00 5.07
C PRO A 240 -75.73 -4.13 5.99
N ALA A 241 -75.10 -4.25 7.17
CA ALA A 241 -75.22 -5.32 8.14
C ALA A 241 -76.61 -5.51 8.78
N ARG A 242 -76.88 -6.74 9.25
CA ARG A 242 -78.06 -7.10 10.03
C ARG A 242 -77.64 -7.50 11.45
N GLY A 243 -78.17 -6.80 12.46
CA GLY A 243 -77.75 -6.94 13.86
C GLY A 243 -78.18 -8.25 14.52
N ARG A 244 -77.36 -8.70 15.49
CA ARG A 244 -77.66 -9.82 16.39
C ARG A 244 -78.60 -9.34 17.49
N ARG A 245 -79.85 -9.79 17.50
CA ARG A 245 -80.82 -9.50 18.57
C ARG A 245 -80.70 -10.56 19.67
N THR A 246 -80.73 -10.12 20.92
CA THR A 246 -80.84 -10.94 22.13
C THR A 246 -82.29 -11.32 22.41
N THR A 247 -82.50 -12.53 22.93
CA THR A 247 -83.68 -12.92 23.73
C THR A 247 -83.20 -13.89 24.81
N ALA A 248 -83.67 -13.70 26.04
CA ALA A 248 -83.48 -14.63 27.14
C ALA A 248 -84.65 -15.62 27.19
N ASP A 249 -84.41 -16.80 27.74
CA ASP A 249 -85.01 -17.30 28.99
C ASP A 249 -84.03 -18.30 29.64
#